data_AF-A0A962XYY7-F1
#
_entry.id   AF-A0A962XYY7-F1
#
_cell.length_a   1.000
_cell.length_b   1.000
_cell.length_c   1.000
_cell.angle_alpha   90.00
_cell.angle_beta   90.00
_cell.angle_gamma   90.00
#
_symmetry.space_group_name_H-M   'P 1'
#
loop_
_entity.id
_entity.type
_entity.pdbx_description
1 polymer ?
#
loop_
_entity_poly.entity_id
_entity_poly.type
_entity_poly.pdbx_seq_one_letter_code
_entity_poly.pdbx_strand_id
1 'polypeptide(L)'
;MSTARKQATTLHRHLMARFPKAFPQDYDAILPLKLDIDVDIRERLIHQGEPVDPDLLRRVLANHTGRAGYLLAVLHRPGGLRYDLDGQPAGEVDALARSEAVRLLGEHQRRQKETATRHRQHRALEKQQQATKAARIAEGERRAAEKQRRREENERNRLRNLERKAAEDR
;
A
#
# COMPACT_ATOMS: atom_id res chain seq x y z
N MET A 1 -13.24 -2.97 -2.59
CA MET A 1 -12.99 -1.85 -3.54
C MET A 1 -14.33 -1.36 -4.08
N SER A 2 -14.57 -0.04 -4.09
CA SER A 2 -15.78 0.58 -4.66
C SER A 2 -15.93 0.26 -6.16
N THR A 3 -17.17 0.12 -6.64
CA THR A 3 -17.53 -0.14 -8.05
C THR A 3 -16.90 0.87 -9.00
N ALA A 4 -16.96 2.16 -8.67
CA ALA A 4 -16.39 3.22 -9.48
C ALA A 4 -14.87 3.11 -9.64
N ARG A 5 -14.16 2.63 -8.61
CA ARG A 5 -12.71 2.36 -8.70
C ARG A 5 -12.42 1.20 -9.65
N LYS A 6 -13.26 0.15 -9.62
CA LYS A 6 -13.12 -0.99 -10.54
C LYS A 6 -13.34 -0.55 -11.99
N GLN A 7 -14.40 0.22 -12.25
CA GLN A 7 -14.69 0.78 -13.58
C GLN A 7 -13.54 1.64 -14.11
N ALA A 8 -13.00 2.55 -13.29
CA ALA A 8 -11.85 3.37 -13.69
C ALA A 8 -10.61 2.52 -14.00
N THR A 9 -10.35 1.47 -13.21
CA THR A 9 -9.22 0.56 -13.45
C THR A 9 -9.40 -0.23 -14.75
N THR A 10 -10.61 -0.71 -15.02
CA THR A 10 -10.95 -1.41 -16.27
C THR A 10 -10.79 -0.48 -17.48
N LEU A 11 -11.32 0.74 -17.41
CA LEU A 11 -11.17 1.72 -18.48
C LEU A 11 -9.70 2.08 -18.70
N HIS A 12 -8.91 2.28 -17.64
CA HIS A 12 -7.48 2.56 -17.79
C HIS A 12 -6.75 1.43 -18.53
N ARG A 13 -7.05 0.17 -18.19
CA ARG A 13 -6.48 -0.99 -18.89
C ARG A 13 -6.89 -1.01 -20.37
N HIS A 14 -8.14 -0.66 -20.67
CA HIS A 14 -8.61 -0.54 -22.05
C HIS A 14 -7.83 0.53 -22.82
N LEU A 15 -7.62 1.71 -22.22
CA LEU A 15 -6.80 2.77 -22.82
C LEU A 15 -5.35 2.34 -23.06
N MET A 16 -4.75 1.57 -22.14
CA MET A 16 -3.41 1.02 -22.33
C MET A 16 -3.32 0.07 -23.52
N ALA A 17 -4.34 -0.77 -23.71
CA ALA A 17 -4.42 -1.65 -24.87
C ALA A 17 -4.64 -0.87 -26.17
N ARG A 18 -5.49 0.17 -26.13
CA ARG A 18 -5.90 0.92 -27.32
C ARG A 18 -4.88 1.95 -27.80
N PHE A 19 -4.22 2.62 -26.86
CA PHE A 19 -3.30 3.73 -27.09
C PHE A 19 -1.98 3.48 -26.34
N PRO A 20 -1.21 2.44 -26.71
CA PRO A 20 -0.01 2.05 -25.97
C PRO A 20 1.10 3.12 -26.00
N LYS A 21 1.06 4.05 -26.96
CA LYS A 21 1.99 5.18 -27.05
C LYS A 21 1.71 6.27 -26.02
N ALA A 22 0.43 6.55 -25.74
CA ALA A 22 0.02 7.50 -24.71
C ALA A 22 -0.09 6.87 -23.31
N PHE A 23 -0.50 5.61 -23.23
CA PHE A 23 -0.68 4.86 -21.98
C PHE A 23 0.19 3.59 -21.97
N PRO A 24 1.51 3.73 -21.88
CA PRO A 24 2.40 2.58 -21.85
C PRO A 24 2.25 1.78 -20.56
N GLN A 25 2.56 0.49 -20.64
CA GLN A 25 2.63 -0.39 -19.47
C GLN A 25 3.87 -0.11 -18.62
N ASP A 26 4.98 0.21 -19.28
CA ASP A 26 6.25 0.50 -18.63
C ASP A 26 6.25 1.89 -18.01
N TYR A 27 6.73 1.97 -16.77
CA TYR A 27 6.77 3.20 -16.00
C TYR A 27 7.67 4.27 -16.64
N ASP A 28 8.83 3.85 -17.15
CA ASP A 28 9.82 4.76 -17.75
C ASP A 28 9.45 5.23 -19.16
N ALA A 29 8.46 4.57 -19.77
CA ALA A 29 7.95 4.92 -21.10
C ALA A 29 6.86 6.00 -21.03
N ILE A 30 6.36 6.37 -19.85
CA ILE A 30 5.29 7.36 -19.69
C ILE A 30 5.73 8.72 -20.27
N LEU A 31 4.84 9.31 -21.07
CA LEU A 31 5.05 10.60 -21.74
C LEU A 31 4.07 11.66 -21.22
N PRO A 32 4.47 12.94 -21.15
CA PRO A 32 3.52 14.02 -20.90
C PRO A 32 2.45 14.07 -22.00
N LEU A 33 1.18 14.02 -21.63
CA LEU A 33 0.09 14.00 -22.60
C LEU A 33 -0.18 15.40 -23.15
N LYS A 34 -0.66 15.46 -24.41
CA LYS A 34 -1.26 16.64 -25.04
C LYS A 34 -2.34 17.23 -24.13
N LEU A 35 -2.51 18.56 -24.19
CA LEU A 35 -3.67 19.20 -23.56
C LEU A 35 -4.96 18.76 -24.28
N ASP A 36 -6.05 18.66 -23.52
CA ASP A 36 -7.36 18.22 -24.02
C ASP A 36 -7.35 16.83 -24.69
N ILE A 37 -6.41 15.96 -24.28
CA ILE A 37 -6.30 14.57 -24.77
C ILE A 37 -7.58 13.77 -24.53
N ASP A 38 -8.44 14.17 -23.58
CA ASP A 38 -9.74 13.55 -23.35
C ASP A 38 -10.68 13.71 -24.54
N VAL A 39 -10.60 14.81 -25.28
CA VAL A 39 -11.35 15.04 -26.52
C VAL A 39 -10.90 14.03 -27.57
N ASP A 40 -9.59 13.94 -27.84
CA ASP A 40 -9.01 13.01 -28.81
C ASP A 40 -9.37 11.55 -28.46
N ILE A 41 -9.34 11.18 -27.18
CA ILE A 41 -9.70 9.83 -26.71
C ILE A 41 -11.17 9.54 -27.01
N ARG A 42 -12.07 10.47 -26.64
CA ARG A 42 -13.51 10.30 -26.84
C ARG A 42 -13.86 10.18 -28.31
N GLU A 43 -13.31 11.05 -29.15
CA GLU A 43 -13.52 10.99 -30.59
C GLU A 43 -13.09 9.64 -31.17
N ARG A 44 -11.88 9.17 -30.84
CA ARG A 44 -11.39 7.86 -31.32
C ARG A 44 -12.26 6.70 -30.88
N LEU A 45 -12.70 6.70 -29.62
CA LEU A 45 -13.53 5.63 -29.07
C LEU A 45 -14.95 5.67 -29.65
N ILE A 46 -15.53 6.85 -29.86
CA ILE A 46 -16.83 7.02 -30.54
C ILE A 46 -16.76 6.48 -31.97
N HIS A 47 -15.71 6.81 -32.73
CA HIS A 47 -15.50 6.30 -34.09
C HIS A 47 -15.39 4.77 -34.16
N GLN A 48 -15.08 4.10 -33.04
CA GLN A 48 -14.98 2.65 -32.94
C GLN A 48 -16.25 1.99 -32.38
N GLY A 49 -17.30 2.77 -32.10
CA GLY A 49 -18.54 2.27 -31.50
C GLY A 49 -18.42 1.97 -30.01
N GLU A 50 -17.40 2.51 -29.33
CA GLU A 50 -17.13 2.30 -27.91
C GLU A 50 -17.21 3.61 -27.10
N PRO A 51 -18.37 4.31 -27.07
CA PRO A 51 -18.47 5.58 -26.36
C PRO A 51 -18.16 5.41 -24.87
N VAL A 52 -17.39 6.35 -24.33
CA VAL A 52 -16.98 6.36 -22.92
C VAL A 52 -17.67 7.50 -22.16
N ASP A 53 -18.06 7.21 -20.92
CA ASP A 53 -18.55 8.22 -19.99
C ASP A 53 -17.46 9.28 -19.71
N PRO A 54 -17.73 10.58 -20.01
CA PRO A 54 -16.77 11.66 -19.79
C PRO A 54 -16.29 11.78 -18.33
N ASP A 55 -17.16 11.54 -17.35
CA ASP A 55 -16.78 11.67 -15.93
C ASP A 55 -15.86 10.53 -15.49
N LEU A 56 -16.13 9.32 -15.99
CA LEU A 56 -15.25 8.18 -15.78
C LEU A 56 -13.88 8.42 -16.45
N LEU A 57 -13.85 8.97 -17.66
CA LEU A 57 -12.61 9.28 -18.36
C LEU A 57 -11.80 10.35 -17.62
N ARG A 58 -12.43 11.46 -17.19
CA ARG A 58 -11.78 12.50 -16.38
C ARG A 58 -11.16 11.91 -15.12
N ARG A 59 -11.86 10.99 -14.45
CA ARG A 59 -11.33 10.30 -13.28
C ARG A 59 -10.12 9.43 -13.60
N VAL A 60 -10.15 8.70 -14.73
CA VAL A 60 -9.01 7.88 -15.18
C VAL A 60 -7.80 8.76 -15.49
N LEU A 61 -8.00 9.88 -16.19
CA LEU A 61 -6.95 10.82 -16.51
C LEU A 61 -6.37 11.47 -15.25
N ALA A 62 -7.20 11.95 -14.32
CA ALA A 62 -6.74 12.50 -13.05
C ALA A 62 -5.91 11.49 -12.25
N ASN A 63 -6.30 10.20 -12.26
CA ASN A 63 -5.50 9.15 -11.65
C ASN A 63 -4.18 8.93 -12.39
N HIS A 64 -4.19 8.94 -13.73
CA HIS A 64 -2.99 8.71 -14.54
C HIS A 64 -1.98 9.86 -14.38
N THR A 65 -2.42 11.11 -14.55
CA THR A 65 -1.58 12.30 -14.46
C THR A 65 -1.13 12.61 -13.04
N GLY A 66 -1.87 12.13 -12.02
CA GLY A 66 -1.49 12.22 -10.62
C GLY A 66 -0.46 11.19 -10.16
N ARG A 67 -0.05 10.22 -10.99
CA ARG A 67 0.96 9.21 -10.62
C ARG A 67 2.35 9.84 -10.56
N ALA A 68 3.17 9.40 -9.59
CA ALA A 68 4.56 9.84 -9.48
C ALA A 68 5.34 9.68 -10.80
N GLY A 69 5.12 8.60 -11.56
CA GLY A 69 5.79 8.37 -12.85
C GLY A 69 5.44 9.39 -13.91
N TYR A 70 4.16 9.77 -13.98
CA TYR A 70 3.73 10.83 -14.88
C TYR A 70 4.35 12.17 -14.50
N LEU A 71 4.32 12.51 -13.21
CA LEU A 71 4.91 13.77 -12.73
C LEU A 71 6.42 13.83 -13.01
N LEU A 72 7.14 12.71 -12.86
CA LEU A 72 8.55 12.61 -13.24
C LEU A 72 8.75 12.76 -14.76
N ALA A 73 7.86 12.21 -15.58
CA ALA A 73 7.90 12.42 -17.02
C ALA A 73 7.72 13.90 -17.38
N VAL A 74 6.81 14.62 -16.73
CA VAL A 74 6.62 16.07 -16.92
C VAL A 74 7.89 16.87 -16.59
N LEU A 75 8.67 16.43 -15.59
CA LEU A 75 9.87 17.14 -15.14
C LEU A 75 11.14 16.79 -15.92
N HIS A 76 11.31 15.53 -16.30
CA HIS A 76 12.59 15.00 -16.76
C HIS A 76 12.61 14.64 -18.25
N ARG A 77 11.48 14.70 -18.95
CA ARG A 77 11.48 14.36 -20.37
C ARG A 77 12.26 15.39 -21.19
N PRO A 78 13.22 14.95 -22.04
CA PRO A 78 13.95 15.86 -22.93
C PRO A 78 13.00 16.65 -23.84
N GLY A 79 13.33 17.92 -24.06
CA GLY A 79 12.58 18.81 -24.95
C GLY A 79 11.29 19.39 -24.36
N GLY A 80 10.83 18.93 -23.19
CA GLY A 80 9.63 19.47 -22.55
C GLY A 80 8.39 19.37 -23.43
N LEU A 81 8.31 18.38 -24.32
CA LEU A 81 7.21 18.21 -25.25
C LEU A 81 6.07 17.40 -24.64
N ARG A 82 4.86 17.65 -25.14
CA ARG A 82 3.68 16.82 -24.92
C ARG A 82 3.45 15.92 -26.11
N TYR A 83 2.76 14.81 -25.89
CA TYR A 83 2.54 13.78 -26.91
C TYR A 83 1.06 13.43 -27.03
N ASP A 84 0.59 13.23 -28.25
CA ASP A 84 -0.77 12.79 -28.55
C ASP A 84 -0.95 11.27 -28.39
N LEU A 85 -2.10 10.76 -28.83
CA LEU A 85 -2.44 9.33 -28.76
C LEU A 85 -1.55 8.41 -29.60
N ASP A 86 -0.92 8.95 -30.64
CA ASP A 86 -0.02 8.21 -31.52
C ASP A 86 1.46 8.38 -31.12
N GLY A 87 1.73 9.21 -30.11
CA GLY A 87 3.08 9.51 -29.65
C GLY A 87 3.78 10.59 -30.47
N GLN A 88 3.04 11.42 -31.20
CA GLN A 88 3.58 12.57 -31.91
C GLN A 88 3.64 13.80 -30.99
N PRO A 89 4.66 14.66 -31.12
CA PRO A 89 4.72 15.91 -30.38
C PRO A 89 3.51 16.80 -30.65
N ALA A 90 2.82 17.20 -29.59
CA ALA A 90 1.59 17.98 -29.64
C ALA A 90 1.57 19.03 -28.51
N GLY A 91 2.45 20.02 -28.65
CA GLY A 91 2.61 21.13 -27.71
C GLY A 91 3.72 20.91 -26.69
N GLU A 92 3.79 21.82 -25.72
CA GLU A 92 4.88 21.90 -24.75
C GLU A 92 4.37 21.88 -23.31
N VAL A 93 5.25 21.43 -22.41
CA VAL A 93 5.09 21.52 -20.98
C VAL A 93 5.58 22.91 -20.57
N ASP A 94 4.67 23.69 -20.01
CA ASP A 94 4.97 25.04 -19.52
C ASP A 94 5.65 25.00 -18.14
N ALA A 95 6.17 26.15 -17.71
CA ALA A 95 6.81 26.29 -16.40
C ALA A 95 5.83 26.03 -15.25
N LEU A 96 4.55 26.37 -15.43
CA LEU A 96 3.51 26.17 -14.43
C LEU A 96 3.25 24.68 -14.18
N ALA A 97 3.10 23.87 -15.23
CA ALA A 97 2.93 22.43 -15.10
C ALA A 97 4.15 21.77 -14.44
N ARG A 98 5.37 22.24 -14.74
CA ARG A 98 6.59 21.78 -14.04
C ARG A 98 6.54 22.12 -12.55
N SER A 99 6.21 23.36 -12.20
CA SER A 99 6.10 23.78 -10.79
C SER A 99 5.07 22.95 -10.03
N GLU A 100 3.90 22.72 -10.65
CA GLU A 100 2.84 21.90 -10.06
C GLU A 100 3.26 20.43 -9.91
N ALA A 101 4.00 19.88 -10.88
CA ALA A 101 4.54 18.53 -10.79
C ALA A 101 5.52 18.37 -9.62
N VAL A 102 6.40 19.36 -9.38
CA VAL A 102 7.28 19.38 -8.19
C VAL A 102 6.47 19.37 -6.90
N ARG A 103 5.44 20.24 -6.82
CA ARG A 103 4.56 20.34 -5.65
C ARG A 103 3.88 19.01 -5.33
N LEU A 104 3.26 18.38 -6.35
CA LEU A 104 2.57 17.11 -6.22
C LEU A 104 3.52 15.95 -5.86
N LEU A 105 4.73 15.92 -6.42
CA LEU A 105 5.74 14.94 -6.02
C LEU A 105 6.16 15.09 -4.55
N GLY A 106 6.31 16.32 -4.07
CA GLY A 106 6.56 16.61 -2.66
C GLY A 106 5.45 16.06 -1.75
N GLU A 107 4.18 16.23 -2.13
CA GLU A 107 3.05 15.63 -1.41
C GLU A 107 3.09 14.10 -1.42
N HIS A 108 3.42 13.47 -2.55
CA HIS A 108 3.56 12.01 -2.64
C HIS A 108 4.64 11.51 -1.68
N GLN A 109 5.81 12.15 -1.66
CA GLN A 109 6.89 11.78 -0.75
C GLN A 109 6.48 11.92 0.72
N ARG A 110 5.75 13.00 1.07
CA ARG A 110 5.21 13.19 2.42
C ARG A 110 4.23 12.09 2.81
N ARG A 111 3.23 11.81 1.96
CA ARG A 111 2.25 10.74 2.20
C ARG A 111 2.90 9.37 2.32
N GLN A 112 3.93 9.09 1.53
CA GLN A 112 4.69 7.84 1.63
C GLN A 112 5.43 7.73 2.97
N LYS A 113 6.12 8.80 3.40
CA LYS A 113 6.80 8.85 4.71
C LYS A 113 5.82 8.65 5.86
N GLU A 114 4.69 9.36 5.85
CA GLU A 114 3.63 9.23 6.87
C GLU A 114 3.02 7.81 6.90
N THR A 115 2.80 7.21 5.74
CA THR A 115 2.28 5.84 5.66
C THR A 115 3.29 4.84 6.22
N ALA A 116 4.58 5.01 5.89
CA ALA A 116 5.66 4.17 6.38
C ALA A 116 5.85 4.29 7.90
N THR A 117 5.77 5.50 8.47
CA THR A 117 5.85 5.71 9.93
C THR A 117 4.68 5.07 10.65
N ARG A 118 3.44 5.23 10.15
CA ARG A 118 2.25 4.55 10.71
C ARG A 118 2.39 3.04 10.69
N HIS A 119 2.86 2.45 9.58
CA HIS A 119 3.08 1.00 9.51
C HIS A 119 4.18 0.51 10.46
N ARG A 120 5.21 1.31 10.72
CA ARG A 120 6.25 0.98 11.71
C ARG A 120 5.70 1.05 13.13
N GLN A 121 4.93 2.09 13.45
CA GLN A 121 4.29 2.25 14.76
C GLN A 121 3.29 1.13 15.05
N HIS A 122 2.44 0.78 14.08
CA HIS A 122 1.50 -0.34 14.21
C HIS A 122 2.23 -1.65 14.50
N ARG A 123 3.25 -1.99 13.69
CA ARG A 123 4.04 -3.20 13.89
C ARG A 123 4.78 -3.23 15.23
N ALA A 124 5.27 -2.09 15.72
CA ALA A 124 5.89 -1.99 17.03
C ALA A 124 4.87 -2.26 18.15
N LEU A 125 3.67 -1.66 18.05
CA LEU A 125 2.60 -1.87 19.02
C LEU A 125 2.13 -3.33 19.05
N GLU A 126 1.94 -3.95 17.88
CA GLU A 126 1.59 -5.38 17.78
C GLU A 126 2.63 -6.27 18.45
N LYS A 127 3.93 -6.02 18.19
CA LYS A 127 5.02 -6.77 18.84
C LYS A 127 5.02 -6.59 20.35
N GLN A 128 4.80 -5.36 20.84
CA GLN A 128 4.74 -5.09 22.27
C GLN A 128 3.56 -5.80 22.93
N GLN A 129 2.38 -5.81 22.30
CA GLN A 129 1.20 -6.51 22.78
C GLN A 129 1.44 -8.03 22.83
N GLN A 130 2.05 -8.59 21.79
CA GLN A 130 2.42 -10.01 21.74
C GLN A 130 3.41 -10.37 22.84
N ALA A 131 4.48 -9.57 23.03
CA ALA A 131 5.46 -9.79 24.09
C ALA A 131 4.84 -9.71 25.49
N THR A 132 3.96 -8.73 25.73
CA THR A 132 3.24 -8.59 27.00
C THR A 132 2.34 -9.79 27.28
N LYS A 133 1.60 -10.26 26.26
CA LYS A 133 0.75 -11.45 26.38
C LYS A 133 1.58 -12.71 26.66
N ALA A 134 2.69 -12.89 25.94
CA ALA A 134 3.60 -14.01 26.15
C ALA A 134 4.21 -14.01 27.55
N ALA A 135 4.63 -12.84 28.06
CA ALA A 135 5.15 -12.69 29.41
C ALA A 135 4.11 -13.09 30.48
N ARG A 136 2.85 -12.68 30.31
CA ARG A 136 1.76 -13.06 31.23
C ARG A 136 1.49 -14.57 31.23
N ILE A 137 1.52 -15.20 30.05
CA ILE A 137 1.34 -16.65 29.92
C ILE A 137 2.51 -17.38 30.62
N ALA A 138 3.75 -16.99 30.31
CA ALA A 138 4.94 -17.58 30.92
C ALA A 138 4.98 -17.40 32.44
N GLU A 139 4.53 -16.25 32.96
CA GLU A 139 4.42 -16.04 34.41
C GLU A 139 3.34 -16.95 35.03
N GLY A 140 2.18 -17.10 34.37
CA GLY A 140 1.14 -18.02 34.80
C GLY A 140 1.62 -19.47 34.87
N GLU A 141 2.35 -19.92 33.84
CA GLU A 141 2.96 -21.25 33.79
C GLU A 141 3.99 -21.46 34.90
N ARG A 142 4.86 -20.47 35.16
CA ARG A 142 5.83 -20.52 36.27
C ARG A 142 5.15 -20.66 37.62
N ARG A 143 4.12 -19.86 37.89
CA ARG A 143 3.36 -19.92 39.14
C ARG A 143 2.62 -21.25 39.31
N ALA A 144 2.09 -21.81 38.22
CA ALA A 144 1.46 -23.12 38.23
C ALA A 144 2.47 -24.24 38.52
N ALA A 145 3.63 -24.21 37.87
CA ALA A 145 4.71 -25.17 38.10
C ALA A 145 5.25 -25.09 39.53
N GLU A 146 5.39 -23.89 40.09
CA GLU A 146 5.83 -23.72 41.48
C GLU A 146 4.81 -24.28 42.47
N LYS A 147 3.51 -23.99 42.28
CA LYS A 147 2.44 -24.57 43.11
C LYS A 147 2.44 -26.10 43.05
N GLN A 148 2.66 -26.67 41.87
CA GLN A 148 2.74 -28.11 41.69
C GLN A 148 3.94 -28.70 42.44
N ARG A 149 5.13 -28.10 42.31
CA ARG A 149 6.33 -28.51 43.05
C ARG A 149 6.13 -28.48 44.57
N ARG A 150 5.52 -27.41 45.10
CA ARG A 150 5.20 -27.29 46.53
C ARG A 150 4.23 -28.38 47.01
N ARG A 151 3.22 -28.73 46.20
CA ARG A 151 2.28 -29.82 46.52
C ARG A 151 3.00 -31.16 46.59
N GLU A 152 3.81 -31.48 45.58
CA GLU A 152 4.58 -32.72 45.55
C GLU A 152 5.59 -32.81 46.70
N GLU A 153 6.24 -31.69 47.06
CA GLU A 153 7.15 -31.63 48.21
C GLU A 153 6.42 -31.87 49.54
N ASN A 154 5.27 -31.22 49.74
CA ASN A 154 4.45 -31.43 50.93
C ASN A 154 3.98 -32.88 51.05
N GLU A 155 3.60 -33.50 49.93
CA GLU A 155 3.21 -34.91 49.88
C GLU A 155 4.38 -35.83 50.23
N ARG A 156 5.57 -35.60 49.65
CA ARG A 156 6.80 -36.31 50.00
C ARG A 156 7.14 -36.18 51.48
N ASN A 157 7.04 -34.99 52.05
CA ASN A 157 7.31 -34.74 53.47
C ASN A 157 6.29 -35.45 54.38
N ARG A 158 5.01 -35.48 53.99
CA ARG A 158 3.96 -36.20 54.71
C ARG A 158 4.24 -37.71 54.75
N LEU A 159 4.64 -38.30 53.62
CA LEU A 159 5.00 -39.71 53.53
C LEU A 159 6.20 -40.04 54.43
N ARG A 160 7.28 -39.23 54.39
CA ARG A 160 8.44 -39.42 55.27
C ARG A 160 8.09 -39.33 56.76
N ASN A 161 7.21 -38.40 57.14
CA ASN A 161 6.79 -38.26 58.53
C ASN A 161 5.98 -39.48 59.01
N LEU A 162 5.12 -40.04 58.14
CA LEU A 162 4.40 -41.27 58.42
C LEU A 162 5.35 -42.46 58.59
N GLU A 163 6.35 -42.59 57.71
CA GLU A 163 7.39 -43.63 57.80
C GLU A 163 8.20 -43.53 59.08
N ARG A 164 8.62 -42.32 59.48
CA ARG A 164 9.33 -42.09 60.75
C ARG A 164 8.50 -42.49 61.96
N LYS A 165 7.23 -42.07 62.00
CA LYS A 165 6.34 -42.42 63.11
C LYS A 165 6.12 -43.93 63.21
N ALA A 166 5.94 -44.61 62.07
CA ALA A 166 5.82 -46.06 62.03
C ALA A 166 7.10 -46.81 62.45
N ALA A 167 8.28 -46.17 62.37
CA ALA A 167 9.54 -46.72 62.83
C ALA A 167 9.80 -46.45 64.33
N GLU A 168 9.25 -45.38 64.90
CA GLU A 168 9.31 -45.08 66.34
C GLU A 168 8.32 -45.91 67.17
N ASP A 169 7.21 -46.34 66.56
CA ASP A 169 6.19 -47.20 67.19
C ASP A 169 6.52 -48.72 67.14
N ARG A 170 7.75 -49.11 66.75
CA ARG A 170 8.25 -50.50 66.69
C ARG A 170 9.42 -50.72 67.65
#